data_AF-A0A6S6SR71-F1
#
_entry.id   AF-A0A6S6SR71-F1
#
_cell.length_a   1.000
_cell.length_b   1.000
_cell.length_c   1.000
_cell.angle_alpha   90.00
_cell.angle_beta   90.00
_cell.angle_gamma   90.00
#
_symmetry.space_group_name_H-M   'P 1'
#
loop_
_entity.id
_entity.type
_entity.pdbx_description
1 polymer ?
#
loop_
_entity_poly.entity_id
_entity_poly.type
_entity_poly.pdbx_seq_one_letter_code
_entity_poly.pdbx_strand_id
1 'polypeptide(L)'
;MSNLSPSKELDNNLALLAQKIDTTYKEGLSIYSEALNNHTIEIEELKNQINREKKAKEQEEQQLNTTQQERKFQEQLLQKLNDTVSQKIHSINELKTQYADLIDEKEYQKILSQKESKLYLTLDEIEELEITLLEQELEYINILTKLIPKRQNIIQLEEDLKKLELKKEYYALKKLQQLPQLSLESYDEITTEIIEDNSKEEKN
;
A
#
# COMPACT_ATOMS: atom_id res chain seq x y z
N MET A 1 64.62 -36.94 -12.85
CA MET A 1 63.18 -37.01 -13.11
C MET A 1 62.67 -38.21 -12.35
N SER A 2 61.98 -37.96 -11.23
CA SER A 2 61.50 -39.03 -10.34
C SER A 2 60.08 -39.37 -10.74
N ASN A 3 59.90 -40.49 -11.42
CA ASN A 3 58.57 -41.04 -11.71
C ASN A 3 57.90 -41.37 -10.36
N LEU A 4 56.78 -40.70 -10.08
CA LEU A 4 55.94 -41.04 -8.94
C LEU A 4 55.31 -42.41 -9.19
N SER A 5 55.09 -43.16 -8.11
CA SER A 5 54.34 -44.43 -8.18
C SER A 5 52.89 -44.12 -8.56
N PRO A 6 52.22 -44.94 -9.41
CA PRO A 6 50.83 -44.75 -9.83
C PRO A 6 49.85 -44.55 -8.65
N SER A 7 50.17 -45.10 -7.48
CA SER A 7 49.40 -44.91 -6.24
C SER A 7 49.48 -43.48 -5.68
N LYS A 8 50.63 -42.82 -5.80
CA LYS A 8 50.84 -41.44 -5.32
C LYS A 8 50.22 -40.40 -6.24
N GLU A 9 50.14 -40.69 -7.53
CA GLU A 9 49.42 -39.85 -8.50
C GLU A 9 47.91 -39.93 -8.28
N LEU A 10 47.36 -41.12 -8.00
CA LEU A 10 45.95 -41.28 -7.65
C LEU A 10 45.58 -40.51 -6.36
N ASP A 11 46.41 -40.61 -5.33
CA ASP A 11 46.19 -39.90 -4.05
C ASP A 11 46.27 -38.37 -4.22
N ASN A 12 47.21 -37.88 -5.04
CA ASN A 12 47.32 -36.45 -5.36
C ASN A 12 46.12 -35.94 -6.17
N ASN A 13 45.63 -36.73 -7.12
CA ASN A 13 44.46 -36.38 -7.94
C ASN A 13 43.17 -36.37 -7.10
N LEU A 14 43.03 -37.30 -6.15
CA LEU A 14 41.91 -37.31 -5.20
C LEU A 14 41.95 -36.10 -4.25
N ALA A 15 43.13 -35.72 -3.77
CA ALA A 15 43.30 -34.53 -2.94
C ALA A 15 42.97 -33.23 -3.71
N LEU A 16 43.39 -33.13 -4.98
CA LEU A 16 43.10 -31.99 -5.84
C LEU A 16 41.59 -31.89 -6.16
N LEU A 17 40.94 -33.01 -6.45
CA LEU A 17 39.49 -33.08 -6.67
C LEU A 17 38.72 -32.67 -5.42
N ALA A 18 39.10 -33.17 -4.24
CA ALA A 18 38.48 -32.79 -2.97
C ALA A 18 38.62 -31.29 -2.69
N GLN A 19 39.78 -30.70 -2.99
CA GLN A 19 40.01 -29.26 -2.86
C GLN A 19 39.16 -28.44 -3.84
N LYS A 20 39.02 -28.88 -5.10
CA LYS A 20 38.19 -28.21 -6.11
C LYS A 20 36.71 -28.22 -5.69
N ILE A 21 36.21 -29.38 -5.23
CA ILE A 21 34.84 -29.51 -4.70
C ILE A 21 34.61 -28.59 -3.51
N ASP A 22 35.51 -28.59 -2.52
CA ASP A 22 35.40 -27.75 -1.33
C ASP A 22 35.42 -26.25 -1.69
N THR A 23 36.26 -25.85 -2.64
CA THR A 23 36.35 -24.47 -3.13
C THR A 23 35.05 -24.05 -3.82
N THR A 24 34.56 -24.84 -4.79
CA THR A 24 33.29 -24.57 -5.50
C THR A 24 32.10 -24.52 -4.55
N TYR A 25 32.06 -25.40 -3.54
CA TYR A 25 30.99 -25.40 -2.54
C TYR A 25 31.01 -24.14 -1.67
N LYS A 26 32.19 -23.72 -1.21
CA LYS A 26 32.37 -22.48 -0.43
C LYS A 26 32.00 -21.23 -1.23
N GLU A 27 32.41 -21.16 -2.49
CA GLU A 27 32.05 -20.06 -3.39
C GLU A 27 30.54 -20.01 -3.62
N GLY A 28 29.91 -21.17 -3.89
CA GLY A 28 28.47 -21.26 -4.06
C GLY A 28 27.69 -20.83 -2.81
N LEU A 29 28.14 -21.23 -1.62
CA LEU A 29 27.56 -20.78 -0.34
C LEU A 29 27.70 -19.27 -0.15
N SER A 30 28.85 -18.69 -0.51
CA SER A 30 29.08 -17.25 -0.44
C SER A 30 28.11 -16.49 -1.33
N ILE A 31 27.97 -16.90 -2.60
CA ILE A 31 27.04 -16.28 -3.57
C ILE A 31 25.59 -16.41 -3.09
N TYR A 32 25.21 -17.59 -2.58
CA TYR A 32 23.88 -17.83 -2.04
C TYR A 32 23.58 -16.91 -0.84
N SER A 33 24.51 -16.81 0.10
CA SER A 33 24.38 -15.97 1.29
C SER A 33 24.29 -14.49 0.92
N GLU A 34 25.10 -14.03 -0.02
CA GLU A 34 25.08 -12.64 -0.49
C GLU A 34 23.75 -12.29 -1.16
N ALA A 35 23.24 -13.16 -2.03
CA ALA A 35 21.95 -12.95 -2.69
C ALA A 35 20.76 -12.92 -1.70
N LEU A 36 20.76 -13.79 -0.69
CA LEU A 36 19.77 -13.75 0.38
C LEU A 36 19.86 -12.48 1.22
N ASN A 37 21.07 -12.01 1.48
CA ASN A 37 21.30 -10.75 2.18
C ASN A 37 20.77 -9.57 1.36
N ASN A 38 21.07 -9.51 0.06
CA ASN A 38 20.59 -8.47 -0.83
C ASN A 38 19.05 -8.41 -0.86
N HIS A 39 18.37 -9.56 -1.00
CA HIS A 39 16.91 -9.59 -0.89
C HIS A 39 16.39 -9.13 0.47
N THR A 40 17.11 -9.40 1.56
CA THR A 40 16.73 -8.93 2.90
C THR A 40 16.83 -7.41 2.99
N ILE A 41 17.89 -6.82 2.44
CA ILE A 41 18.06 -5.36 2.39
C ILE A 41 16.94 -4.73 1.56
N GLU A 42 16.69 -5.21 0.34
CA GLU A 42 15.63 -4.70 -0.53
C GLU A 42 14.24 -4.75 0.13
N ILE A 43 13.92 -5.85 0.84
CA ILE A 43 12.68 -6.00 1.61
C ILE A 43 12.57 -4.94 2.70
N GLU A 44 13.64 -4.71 3.46
CA GLU A 44 13.63 -3.71 4.54
C GLU A 44 13.57 -2.27 4.01
N GLU A 45 14.25 -1.97 2.90
CA GLU A 45 14.12 -0.67 2.22
C GLU A 45 12.68 -0.41 1.78
N LEU A 46 12.03 -1.41 1.17
CA LEU A 46 10.65 -1.28 0.71
C LEU A 46 9.66 -1.15 1.87
N LYS A 47 9.83 -1.90 2.97
CA LYS A 47 9.06 -1.71 4.21
C LYS A 47 9.22 -0.30 4.77
N ASN A 48 10.44 0.22 4.78
CA ASN A 48 10.71 1.59 5.23
C ASN A 48 10.05 2.63 4.34
N GLN A 49 10.06 2.42 3.02
CA GLN A 49 9.34 3.28 2.07
C GLN A 49 7.82 3.26 2.33
N ILE A 50 7.22 2.08 2.47
CA ILE A 50 5.79 1.93 2.80
C ILE A 50 5.46 2.69 4.09
N ASN A 51 6.28 2.55 5.13
CA ASN A 51 6.07 3.25 6.40
C ASN A 51 6.16 4.77 6.26
N ARG A 52 7.08 5.28 5.44
CA ARG A 52 7.16 6.72 5.16
C ARG A 52 5.92 7.23 4.43
N GLU A 53 5.47 6.51 3.40
CA GLU A 53 4.24 6.84 2.65
C GLU A 53 3.00 6.80 3.56
N LYS A 54 2.89 5.79 4.44
CA LYS A 54 1.80 5.69 5.42
C LYS A 54 1.77 6.90 6.36
N LYS A 55 2.91 7.34 6.87
CA LYS A 55 3.02 8.56 7.69
C LYS A 55 2.71 9.82 6.88
N ALA A 56 3.19 9.89 5.65
CA ALA A 56 3.02 11.04 4.77
C ALA A 56 1.57 11.25 4.30
N LYS A 57 0.68 10.25 4.43
CA LYS A 57 -0.76 10.39 4.17
C LYS A 57 -1.61 10.62 5.43
N GLU A 58 -1.03 10.47 6.62
CA GLU A 58 -1.77 10.44 7.89
C GLU A 58 -2.46 11.77 8.17
N GLN A 59 -1.82 12.88 7.83
CA GLN A 59 -2.40 14.22 7.95
C GLN A 59 -3.64 14.36 7.08
N GLU A 60 -3.60 13.95 5.80
CA GLU A 60 -4.76 14.04 4.91
C GLU A 60 -5.89 13.08 5.33
N GLU A 61 -5.57 11.92 5.90
CA GLU A 61 -6.58 10.99 6.48
C GLU A 61 -7.30 11.62 7.68
N GLN A 62 -6.55 12.29 8.56
CA GLN A 62 -7.12 13.00 9.70
C GLN A 62 -7.99 14.17 9.26
N GLN A 63 -7.51 14.97 8.30
CA GLN A 63 -8.28 16.07 7.71
C GLN A 63 -9.58 15.57 7.09
N LEU A 64 -9.51 14.49 6.29
CA LEU A 64 -10.69 13.88 5.67
C LEU A 64 -11.74 13.50 6.70
N ASN A 65 -11.32 12.84 7.79
CA ASN A 65 -12.22 12.40 8.86
C ASN A 65 -12.87 13.60 9.57
N THR A 66 -12.11 14.65 9.86
CA THR A 66 -12.65 15.89 10.46
C THR A 66 -13.69 16.53 9.56
N THR A 67 -13.38 16.75 8.27
CA THR A 67 -14.31 17.34 7.29
C THR A 67 -15.58 16.49 7.16
N GLN A 68 -15.47 15.15 7.17
CA GLN A 68 -16.63 14.25 7.13
C GLN A 68 -17.52 14.37 8.37
N GLN A 69 -16.94 14.53 9.56
CA GLN A 69 -17.70 14.70 10.80
C GLN A 69 -18.41 16.05 10.84
N GLU A 70 -17.72 17.12 10.42
CA GLU A 70 -18.31 18.46 10.32
C GLU A 70 -19.46 18.48 9.33
N ARG A 71 -19.26 17.92 8.12
CA ARG A 71 -20.32 17.80 7.11
C ARG A 71 -21.54 17.07 7.66
N LYS A 72 -21.33 15.93 8.33
CA LYS A 72 -22.43 15.17 8.95
C LYS A 72 -23.20 15.99 9.99
N PHE A 73 -22.51 16.81 10.78
CA PHE A 73 -23.16 17.72 11.72
C PHE A 73 -24.00 18.79 10.99
N GLN A 74 -23.43 19.39 9.94
CA GLN A 74 -24.14 20.41 9.15
C GLN A 74 -25.35 19.84 8.42
N GLU A 75 -25.28 18.62 7.88
CA GLU A 75 -26.42 17.92 7.28
C GLU A 75 -27.55 17.69 8.29
N GLN A 76 -27.23 17.36 9.54
CA GLN A 76 -28.23 17.23 10.61
C GLN A 76 -28.85 18.58 10.98
N LEU A 77 -28.07 19.66 10.97
CA LEU A 77 -28.59 21.00 11.20
C LEU A 77 -29.53 21.44 10.07
N LEU A 78 -29.15 21.19 8.82
CA LEU A 78 -29.97 21.49 7.65
C LEU A 78 -31.31 20.77 7.70
N GLN A 79 -31.31 19.49 8.09
CA GLN A 79 -32.55 18.74 8.28
C GLN A 79 -33.47 19.40 9.34
N LYS A 80 -32.91 19.82 10.48
CA LYS A 80 -33.70 20.50 11.53
C LYS A 80 -34.27 21.84 11.06
N LEU A 81 -33.52 22.60 10.27
CA LEU A 81 -34.00 23.86 9.70
C LEU A 81 -35.12 23.60 8.69
N ASN A 82 -35.00 22.57 7.84
CA ASN A 82 -36.06 22.16 6.91
C ASN A 82 -37.34 21.70 7.61
N ASP A 83 -37.21 20.96 8.71
CA ASP A 83 -38.36 20.58 9.56
C ASP A 83 -39.02 21.84 10.15
N THR A 84 -38.19 22.81 10.60
CA THR A 84 -38.65 24.09 11.15
C THR A 84 -39.37 24.94 10.10
N VAL A 85 -38.86 25.00 8.86
CA VAL A 85 -39.52 25.66 7.73
C VAL A 85 -40.89 25.03 7.46
N SER A 86 -40.95 23.70 7.43
CA SER A 86 -42.20 22.97 7.20
C SER A 86 -43.26 23.32 8.26
N GLN A 87 -42.86 23.40 9.54
CA GLN A 87 -43.74 23.82 10.63
C GLN A 87 -44.21 25.28 10.49
N LYS A 88 -43.30 26.19 10.11
CA LYS A 88 -43.64 27.61 9.90
C LYS A 88 -44.63 27.78 8.73
N ILE A 89 -44.40 27.09 7.62
CA ILE A 89 -45.32 27.09 6.46
C ILE A 89 -46.69 26.57 6.88
N HIS A 90 -46.74 25.46 7.62
CA HIS A 90 -48.00 24.91 8.12
C HIS A 90 -48.74 25.93 8.99
N SER A 91 -48.05 26.56 9.94
CA SER A 91 -48.65 27.57 10.82
C SER A 91 -49.13 28.83 10.08
N ILE A 92 -48.45 29.23 9.00
CA ILE A 92 -48.92 30.33 8.11
C ILE A 92 -50.19 29.90 7.37
N ASN A 93 -50.24 28.67 6.86
CA ASN A 93 -51.41 28.14 6.17
C ASN A 93 -52.61 28.01 7.10
N GLU A 94 -52.43 27.54 8.34
CA GLU A 94 -53.48 27.53 9.36
C GLU A 94 -54.01 28.94 9.62
N LEU A 95 -53.12 29.94 9.81
CA LEU A 95 -53.54 31.33 9.98
C LEU A 95 -54.38 31.81 8.79
N LYS A 96 -53.92 31.55 7.56
CA LYS A 96 -54.58 31.97 6.31
C LYS A 96 -55.94 31.28 6.07
N THR A 97 -56.14 30.07 6.56
CA THR A 97 -57.31 29.24 6.23
C THR A 97 -58.33 29.12 7.36
N GLN A 98 -57.87 29.05 8.61
CA GLN A 98 -58.72 28.74 9.76
C GLN A 98 -59.00 29.96 10.63
N TYR A 99 -58.10 30.94 10.65
CA TYR A 99 -58.15 32.06 11.58
C TYR A 99 -58.36 33.43 10.92
N ALA A 100 -58.41 33.48 9.58
CA ALA A 100 -58.54 34.73 8.83
C ALA A 100 -59.81 35.53 9.23
N ASP A 101 -60.92 34.84 9.44
CA ASP A 101 -62.21 35.47 9.78
C ASP A 101 -62.43 35.65 11.30
N LEU A 102 -61.51 35.14 12.14
CA LEU A 102 -61.62 35.16 13.60
C LEU A 102 -60.83 36.30 14.26
N ILE A 103 -59.99 37.00 13.49
CA ILE A 103 -59.07 38.02 13.97
C ILE A 103 -59.36 39.32 13.23
N ASP A 104 -59.23 40.46 13.92
CA ASP A 104 -59.29 41.77 13.26
C ASP A 104 -58.25 41.88 12.14
N GLU A 105 -58.61 42.49 11.02
CA GLU A 105 -57.77 42.56 9.82
C GLU A 105 -56.38 43.15 10.11
N LYS A 106 -56.30 44.18 10.96
CA LYS A 106 -55.03 44.83 11.29
C LYS A 106 -54.14 43.92 12.12
N GLU A 107 -54.73 43.17 13.05
CA GLU A 107 -54.01 42.21 13.89
C GLU A 107 -53.59 40.97 13.09
N TYR A 108 -54.45 40.48 12.20
CA TYR A 108 -54.13 39.41 11.26
C TYR A 108 -52.91 39.75 10.40
N GLN A 109 -52.90 40.93 9.75
CA GLN A 109 -51.79 41.36 8.90
C GLN A 109 -50.48 41.47 9.69
N LYS A 110 -50.54 41.96 10.93
CA LYS A 110 -49.38 42.04 11.82
C LYS A 110 -48.83 40.64 12.15
N ILE A 111 -49.68 39.69 12.52
CA ILE A 111 -49.26 38.32 12.86
C ILE A 111 -48.69 37.62 11.61
N LEU A 112 -49.35 37.78 10.46
CA LEU A 112 -48.90 37.20 9.20
C LEU A 112 -47.51 37.70 8.82
N SER A 113 -47.31 39.03 8.82
CA SER A 113 -46.01 39.64 8.53
C SER A 113 -44.91 39.16 9.48
N GLN A 114 -45.21 39.00 10.77
CA GLN A 114 -44.25 38.45 11.74
C GLN A 114 -43.89 36.99 11.45
N LYS A 115 -44.86 36.15 11.05
CA LYS A 115 -44.60 34.75 10.71
C LYS A 115 -43.82 34.63 9.40
N GLU A 116 -44.17 35.42 8.39
CA GLU A 116 -43.46 35.45 7.11
C GLU A 116 -42.02 35.95 7.28
N SER A 117 -41.80 37.01 8.05
CA SER A 117 -40.44 37.48 8.40
C SER A 117 -39.62 36.39 9.09
N LYS A 118 -40.21 35.66 10.06
CA LYS A 118 -39.54 34.53 10.71
C LYS A 118 -39.27 33.35 9.78
N LEU A 119 -40.10 33.15 8.75
CA LEU A 119 -39.88 32.11 7.74
C LEU A 119 -38.69 32.50 6.86
N TYR A 120 -38.66 33.74 6.35
CA TYR A 120 -37.56 34.23 5.53
C TYR A 120 -36.22 34.15 6.25
N LEU A 121 -36.14 34.56 7.52
CA LEU A 121 -34.91 34.42 8.30
C LEU A 121 -34.41 32.96 8.37
N THR A 122 -35.31 31.98 8.50
CA THR A 122 -34.91 30.57 8.52
C THR A 122 -34.52 30.06 7.13
N LEU A 123 -35.08 30.62 6.06
CA LEU A 123 -34.66 30.32 4.69
C LEU A 123 -33.26 30.89 4.40
N ASP A 124 -32.97 32.10 4.86
CA ASP A 124 -31.64 32.72 4.75
C ASP A 124 -30.60 31.86 5.52
N GLU A 125 -30.92 31.41 6.74
CA GLU A 125 -30.08 30.48 7.51
C GLU A 125 -29.82 29.16 6.77
N ILE A 126 -30.81 28.65 6.03
CA ILE A 126 -30.64 27.45 5.20
C ILE A 126 -29.69 27.72 4.03
N GLU A 127 -29.87 28.84 3.33
CA GLU A 127 -29.02 29.19 2.18
C GLU A 127 -27.55 29.35 2.60
N GLU A 128 -27.29 30.03 3.73
CA GLU A 128 -25.93 30.15 4.30
C GLU A 128 -25.33 28.77 4.64
N LEU A 129 -26.14 27.87 5.18
CA LEU A 129 -25.71 26.52 5.54
C LEU A 129 -25.46 25.64 4.31
N GLU A 130 -26.27 25.77 3.26
CA GLU A 130 -26.08 25.07 1.99
C GLU A 130 -24.79 25.52 1.30
N ILE A 131 -24.47 26.82 1.32
CA ILE A 131 -23.19 27.34 0.84
C ILE A 131 -22.03 26.72 1.63
N THR A 132 -22.13 26.68 2.96
CA THR A 132 -21.12 26.06 3.82
C THR A 132 -20.90 24.58 3.47
N LEU A 133 -21.98 23.83 3.24
CA LEU A 133 -21.91 22.42 2.83
C LEU A 133 -21.25 22.24 1.46
N LEU A 134 -21.49 23.14 0.51
CA LEU A 134 -20.83 23.12 -0.80
C LEU A 134 -19.33 23.40 -0.68
N GLU A 135 -18.92 24.34 0.17
CA GLU A 135 -17.51 24.62 0.46
C GLU A 135 -16.82 23.39 1.08
N GLN A 136 -17.48 22.74 2.03
CA GLN A 136 -16.98 21.49 2.63
C GLN A 136 -16.89 20.34 1.62
N GLU A 137 -17.81 20.26 0.66
CA GLU A 137 -17.75 19.26 -0.41
C GLU A 137 -16.57 19.52 -1.36
N LEU A 138 -16.29 20.77 -1.69
CA LEU A 138 -15.09 21.14 -2.44
C LEU A 138 -13.81 20.78 -1.67
N GLU A 139 -13.76 21.07 -0.37
CA GLU A 139 -12.64 20.68 0.48
C GLU A 139 -12.44 19.16 0.51
N TYR A 140 -13.52 18.40 0.69
CA TYR A 140 -13.51 16.94 0.64
C TYR A 140 -12.91 16.40 -0.68
N ILE A 141 -13.36 16.94 -1.82
CA ILE A 141 -12.84 16.57 -3.15
C ILE A 141 -11.35 16.90 -3.27
N ASN A 142 -10.94 18.07 -2.78
CA ASN A 142 -9.54 18.50 -2.80
C ASN A 142 -8.63 17.59 -1.96
N ILE A 143 -9.10 17.15 -0.79
CA ILE A 143 -8.39 16.19 0.06
C ILE A 143 -8.26 14.84 -0.67
N LEU A 144 -9.37 14.33 -1.21
CA LEU A 144 -9.37 13.04 -1.91
C LEU A 144 -8.45 13.02 -3.13
N THR A 145 -8.37 14.12 -3.87
CA THR A 145 -7.50 14.26 -5.05
C THR A 145 -6.03 14.02 -4.69
N LYS A 146 -5.61 14.41 -3.48
CA LYS A 146 -4.25 14.17 -2.97
C LYS A 146 -4.10 12.79 -2.33
N LEU A 147 -5.14 12.33 -1.62
CA LEU A 147 -5.08 11.13 -0.80
C LEU A 147 -5.20 9.82 -1.61
N ILE A 148 -6.05 9.79 -2.65
CA ILE A 148 -6.30 8.59 -3.45
C ILE A 148 -5.01 8.07 -4.12
N PRO A 149 -4.20 8.92 -4.80
CA PRO A 149 -2.94 8.46 -5.40
C PRO A 149 -1.97 7.89 -4.36
N LYS A 150 -1.86 8.51 -3.17
CA LYS A 150 -1.02 8.01 -2.07
C LYS A 150 -1.46 6.63 -1.61
N ARG A 151 -2.77 6.42 -1.43
CA ARG A 151 -3.33 5.10 -1.05
C ARG A 151 -3.04 4.04 -2.11
N GLN A 152 -3.22 4.37 -3.38
CA GLN A 152 -2.92 3.46 -4.49
C GLN A 152 -1.43 3.09 -4.55
N ASN A 153 -0.54 4.07 -4.36
CA ASN A 153 0.90 3.84 -4.32
C ASN A 153 1.29 2.90 -3.17
N ILE A 154 0.72 3.08 -1.97
CA ILE A 154 0.97 2.19 -0.82
C ILE A 154 0.52 0.76 -1.14
N ILE A 155 -0.66 0.58 -1.74
CA ILE A 155 -1.15 -0.75 -2.15
C ILE A 155 -0.17 -1.40 -3.13
N GLN A 156 0.30 -0.66 -4.13
CA GLN A 156 1.28 -1.17 -5.09
C GLN A 156 2.59 -1.60 -4.42
N LEU A 157 3.12 -0.78 -3.51
CA LEU A 157 4.34 -1.10 -2.77
C LEU A 157 4.16 -2.34 -1.87
N GLU A 158 2.99 -2.51 -1.25
CA GLU A 158 2.66 -3.69 -0.45
C GLU A 158 2.58 -4.97 -1.32
N GLU A 159 2.03 -4.87 -2.53
CA GLU A 159 2.06 -5.97 -3.50
C GLU A 159 3.47 -6.33 -3.93
N ASP A 160 4.31 -5.33 -4.21
CA ASP A 160 5.69 -5.54 -4.64
C ASP A 160 6.55 -6.12 -3.52
N LEU A 161 6.30 -5.72 -2.26
CA LEU A 161 6.89 -6.33 -1.08
C LEU A 161 6.55 -7.81 -0.99
N LYS A 162 5.28 -8.17 -1.15
CA LYS A 162 4.83 -9.56 -1.14
C LYS A 162 5.49 -10.38 -2.25
N LYS A 163 5.60 -9.84 -3.47
CA LYS A 163 6.30 -10.51 -4.58
C LYS A 163 7.77 -10.74 -4.25
N LEU A 164 8.43 -9.76 -3.64
CA LEU A 164 9.85 -9.84 -3.29
C LEU A 164 10.10 -10.86 -2.17
N GLU A 165 9.24 -10.90 -1.14
CA GLU A 165 9.29 -11.90 -0.08
C GLU A 165 9.14 -13.32 -0.64
N LEU A 166 8.18 -13.54 -1.54
CA LEU A 166 7.99 -14.83 -2.24
C LEU A 166 9.21 -15.18 -3.11
N LYS A 167 9.81 -14.21 -3.79
CA LYS A 167 11.02 -14.42 -4.60
C LYS A 167 12.21 -14.83 -3.73
N LYS A 168 12.39 -14.20 -2.57
CA LYS A 168 13.42 -14.57 -1.59
C LYS A 168 13.20 -15.99 -1.07
N GLU A 169 11.98 -16.35 -0.70
CA GLU A 169 11.63 -17.69 -0.24
C GLU A 169 11.92 -18.75 -1.31
N TYR A 170 11.48 -18.49 -2.54
CA TYR A 170 11.77 -19.37 -3.69
C TYR A 170 13.27 -19.53 -3.92
N TYR A 171 14.03 -18.43 -3.87
CA TYR A 171 15.49 -18.46 -4.01
C TYR A 171 16.12 -19.31 -2.91
N ALA A 172 15.71 -19.10 -1.64
CA ALA A 172 16.21 -19.84 -0.49
C ALA A 172 16.02 -21.35 -0.65
N LEU A 173 14.84 -21.78 -1.12
CA LEU A 173 14.49 -23.18 -1.32
C LEU A 173 15.22 -23.81 -2.51
N LYS A 174 15.26 -23.14 -3.65
CA LYS A 174 15.73 -23.75 -4.91
C LYS A 174 17.25 -23.68 -5.07
N LYS A 175 17.91 -22.60 -4.65
CA LYS A 175 19.36 -22.46 -4.87
C LYS A 175 20.20 -23.29 -3.91
N LEU A 176 19.72 -23.53 -2.70
CA LEU A 176 20.38 -24.46 -1.76
C LEU A 176 20.43 -25.89 -2.34
N GLN A 177 19.37 -26.31 -3.05
CA GLN A 177 19.29 -27.62 -3.70
C GLN A 177 20.20 -27.77 -4.93
N GLN A 178 20.65 -26.67 -5.52
CA GLN A 178 21.48 -26.65 -6.73
C GLN A 178 22.98 -26.58 -6.43
N LEU A 179 23.39 -26.23 -5.20
CA LEU A 179 24.81 -26.21 -4.79
C LEU A 179 25.56 -27.54 -5.01
N PRO A 180 24.95 -28.73 -4.77
CA PRO A 180 25.63 -30.01 -5.04
C PRO A 180 25.80 -30.36 -6.52
N GLN A 181 25.07 -29.69 -7.44
CA GLN A 181 25.14 -30.00 -8.87
C GLN A 181 26.32 -29.30 -9.57
N LEU A 182 26.75 -28.14 -9.07
CA LEU A 182 27.96 -27.44 -9.55
C LEU A 182 29.24 -28.22 -9.27
N SER A 183 29.28 -29.03 -8.21
CA SER A 183 30.43 -29.92 -7.93
C SER A 183 30.50 -31.13 -8.87
N LEU A 184 29.40 -31.53 -9.52
CA LEU A 184 29.36 -32.69 -10.42
C LEU A 184 29.83 -32.36 -11.84
N GLU A 185 29.60 -31.14 -12.34
CA GLU A 185 30.15 -30.70 -13.64
C GLU A 185 31.68 -30.63 -13.61
N SER A 186 32.28 -30.31 -12.45
CA SER A 186 33.73 -30.38 -12.25
C SER A 186 34.31 -31.81 -12.29
N TYR A 187 33.45 -32.82 -12.14
CA TYR A 187 33.79 -34.25 -12.17
C TYR A 187 33.99 -34.74 -13.60
N ASP A 188 33.22 -34.22 -14.56
CA ASP A 188 33.33 -34.56 -15.98
C ASP A 188 34.61 -33.97 -16.60
N GLU A 189 35.05 -32.78 -16.18
CA GLU A 189 36.33 -32.17 -16.60
C GLU A 189 37.55 -32.94 -16.07
N ILE A 190 37.51 -33.38 -14.81
CA ILE A 190 38.66 -34.09 -14.20
C ILE A 190 38.77 -35.52 -14.75
N THR A 191 37.64 -36.18 -15.04
CA THR A 191 37.67 -37.50 -15.70
C THR A 191 38.18 -37.39 -17.14
N THR A 192 37.90 -36.32 -17.87
CA THR A 192 38.46 -36.11 -19.22
C THR A 192 39.96 -35.79 -19.20
N GLU A 193 40.46 -34.95 -18.29
CA GLU A 193 41.91 -34.70 -18.13
C GLU A 193 42.68 -35.97 -17.74
N ILE A 194 42.15 -36.78 -16.81
CA ILE A 194 42.79 -38.05 -16.39
C ILE A 194 42.82 -39.08 -17.54
N ILE A 195 41.80 -39.11 -18.40
CA ILE A 195 41.77 -40.03 -19.56
C ILE A 195 42.74 -39.55 -20.64
N GLU A 196 42.85 -38.23 -20.87
CA GLU A 196 43.75 -37.68 -21.88
C GLU A 196 45.24 -37.86 -21.52
N ASP A 197 45.64 -37.72 -20.25
CA ASP A 197 47.04 -37.94 -19.85
C ASP A 197 47.44 -39.42 -19.90
N ASN A 198 46.57 -40.36 -19.49
CA ASN A 198 46.83 -41.79 -19.62
C ASN A 198 46.94 -42.25 -21.09
N SER A 199 46.20 -41.60 -22.01
CA SER A 199 46.23 -41.93 -23.45
C SER A 199 47.46 -41.41 -24.20
N LYS A 200 48.23 -40.49 -23.60
CA LYS A 200 49.50 -39.98 -24.13
C LYS A 200 50.69 -40.83 -23.66
N GLU A 201 50.62 -41.44 -22.48
CA GLU A 201 51.67 -42.36 -22.00
C GLU A 201 51.66 -43.71 -22.72
N GLU A 202 50.51 -44.18 -23.22
CA GLU A 202 50.43 -45.44 -23.99
C GLU A 202 50.94 -45.35 -25.45
N LYS A 203 51.35 -44.16 -25.92
CA LYS A 203 51.76 -43.92 -27.32
C LYS A 203 53.24 -43.56 -27.54
N ASN A 204 54.10 -43.68 -26.52
CA ASN A 204 55.56 -43.50 -26.66
C ASN A 204 56.33 -44.78 -26.33
#